data_AF-A0A1E7HJA4-F1
#
_entry.id   AF-A0A1E7HJA4-F1
#
_cell.length_a   1.000
_cell.length_b   1.000
_cell.length_c   1.000
_cell.angle_alpha   90.00
_cell.angle_beta   90.00
_cell.angle_gamma   90.00
#
_symmetry.space_group_name_H-M   'P 1'
#
loop_
_entity.id
_entity.type
_entity.pdbx_description
1 polymer ?
#
loop_
_entity_poly.entity_id
_entity_poly.type
_entity_poly.pdbx_seq_one_letter_code
_entity_poly.pdbx_strand_id
1 'polypeptide(L)' 'MVVVTISLYKTEAEKQQHLSAIFMLARELGVGEESVKLLYEKELQALQEHAQVRTFLSVLVSRSVKDKILERVFSSM' A
#
# COMPACT_ATOMS: atom_id res chain seq x y z
N MET A 1 -15.41 -3.77 21.56
CA MET A 1 -14.39 -4.16 20.56
C MET A 1 -13.30 -3.11 20.60
N VAL A 2 -12.13 -3.45 21.14
CA VAL A 2 -10.99 -2.53 21.13
C VAL A 2 -10.44 -2.55 19.71
N VAL A 3 -10.70 -1.50 18.94
CA VAL A 3 -9.99 -1.28 17.68
C VAL A 3 -8.56 -0.97 18.08
N VAL A 4 -7.73 -2.01 18.17
CA VAL A 4 -6.29 -1.84 18.30
C VAL A 4 -5.86 -1.24 16.99
N THR A 5 -5.74 0.09 16.95
CA THR A 5 -4.99 0.80 15.93
C THR A 5 -3.53 0.40 16.13
N ILE A 6 -3.17 -0.80 15.67
CA ILE A 6 -1.78 -1.12 15.37
C ILE A 6 -1.35 -0.01 14.44
N SER A 7 -0.45 0.86 14.91
CA SER A 7 0.09 1.93 14.09
C SER A 7 0.65 1.27 12.83
N LEU A 8 -0.02 1.49 11.70
CA LEU A 8 0.30 0.85 10.42
C LEU A 8 1.76 1.10 10.05
N TYR A 9 2.29 2.23 10.52
CA TYR A 9 3.69 2.62 10.44
C TYR A 9 4.31 2.54 11.84
N LYS A 10 5.47 1.89 11.99
CA LYS A 10 6.19 1.83 13.28
C LYS A 10 7.06 3.06 13.52
N THR A 11 7.50 3.74 12.46
CA THR A 11 8.35 4.93 12.55
C THR A 11 7.91 5.97 11.53
N GLU A 12 8.22 7.25 11.79
CA GLU A 12 7.99 8.31 10.81
C GLU A 12 8.82 8.09 9.53
N ALA A 13 10.01 7.48 9.63
CA ALA A 13 10.80 7.13 8.45
C ALA A 13 10.10 6.08 7.57
N GLU A 14 9.56 5.02 8.17
CA GLU A 14 8.75 4.00 7.47
C GLU A 14 7.51 4.63 6.84
N LYS A 15 6.81 5.48 7.59
CA LYS A 15 5.65 6.23 7.08
C LYS A 15 6.00 7.06 5.85
N GLN A 16 7.09 7.83 5.89
CA GLN A 16 7.53 8.63 4.74
C GLN A 16 7.90 7.78 3.53
N GLN A 17 8.51 6.60 3.75
CA GLN A 17 8.79 5.65 2.69
C GLN A 17 7.51 5.14 2.02
N HIS A 18 6.48 4.80 2.80
CA HIS A 18 5.19 4.36 2.27
C HIS A 18 4.43 5.49 1.55
N LEU A 19 4.41 6.70 2.11
CA LEU A 19 3.79 7.87 1.46
C LEU A 19 4.48 8.21 0.13
N SER A 20 5.82 8.12 0.09
CA SER A 20 6.58 8.32 -1.15
C SER A 20 6.20 7.27 -2.21
N ALA A 21 6.03 6.02 -1.81
CA ALA A 21 5.60 4.94 -2.70
C ALA A 21 4.18 5.15 -3.22
N ILE A 22 3.24 5.57 -2.37
CA ILE A 22 1.86 5.90 -2.73
C ILE A 22 1.83 7.04 -3.76
N PHE A 23 2.57 8.11 -3.50
CA PHE A 23 2.69 9.26 -4.42
C PHE A 23 3.23 8.84 -5.79
N MET A 24 4.30 8.03 -5.80
CA MET A 24 4.87 7.53 -7.05
C MET A 24 3.90 6.64 -7.83
N LEU A 25 3.19 5.74 -7.15
CA LEU A 25 2.20 4.85 -7.77
C LEU A 25 1.03 5.62 -8.36
N ALA A 26 0.50 6.60 -7.62
CA ALA A 26 -0.57 7.47 -8.10
C ALA A 26 -0.17 8.21 -9.38
N ARG A 27 1.05 8.75 -9.41
CA ARG A 27 1.61 9.44 -10.58
C ARG A 27 1.85 8.49 -11.76
N GLU A 28 2.43 7.31 -11.52
CA GLU A 28 2.72 6.32 -12.56
C GLU A 28 1.46 5.80 -13.24
N LEU A 29 0.39 5.59 -12.45
CA LEU A 29 -0.85 4.98 -12.91
C LEU A 29 -1.92 6.02 -13.31
N GLY A 30 -1.67 7.30 -13.10
CA GLY A 30 -2.62 8.38 -13.41
C GLY A 30 -3.90 8.34 -12.58
N VAL A 31 -3.84 7.81 -11.34
CA VAL A 31 -4.98 7.67 -10.43
C VAL A 31 -4.84 8.61 -9.23
N GLY A 32 -5.98 8.94 -8.60
CA GLY A 32 -6.00 9.78 -7.40
C GLY A 32 -5.24 9.15 -6.23
N GLU A 33 -4.41 9.96 -5.56
CA GLU A 33 -3.55 9.53 -4.45
C GLU A 33 -4.36 8.93 -3.28
N GLU A 34 -5.52 9.49 -2.96
CA GLU A 34 -6.39 8.99 -1.89
C GLU A 34 -6.90 7.57 -2.18
N SER A 35 -7.29 7.27 -3.42
CA SER A 35 -7.72 5.94 -3.85
C SER A 35 -6.58 4.92 -3.78
N VAL A 36 -5.38 5.34 -4.19
CA VAL A 36 -4.17 4.49 -4.10
C VAL A 36 -3.80 4.24 -2.65
N LYS A 37 -3.87 5.27 -1.79
CA LYS A 37 -3.58 5.18 -0.36
C LYS A 37 -4.48 4.18 0.34
N LEU A 38 -5.80 4.25 0.14
CA LEU A 38 -6.75 3.31 0.76
C LEU A 38 -6.44 1.85 0.40
N LEU A 39 -6.15 1.58 -0.87
CA LEU A 39 -5.78 0.25 -1.33
C LEU A 39 -4.42 -0.18 -0.76
N TYR A 40 -3.43 0.71 -0.80
CA TYR A 40 -2.09 0.48 -0.29
C TYR A 40 -2.09 0.13 1.20
N GLU A 41 -2.81 0.90 2.02
CA GLU A 41 -2.86 0.68 3.47
C GLU A 41 -3.58 -0.64 3.82
N LYS A 42 -4.61 -1.02 3.07
CA LYS A 42 -5.28 -2.32 3.21
C LYS A 42 -4.32 -3.49 2.90
N GLU A 43 -3.58 -3.39 1.80
CA GLU A 43 -2.58 -4.41 1.44
C GLU A 43 -1.42 -4.46 2.43
N LEU A 44 -0.98 -3.31 2.93
CA LEU A 44 0.05 -3.22 3.97
C LEU A 44 -0.40 -3.90 5.25
N GLN A 45 -1.64 -3.69 5.67
CA GLN A 45 -2.21 -4.36 6.85
C GLN A 45 -2.22 -5.89 6.65
N ALA A 46 -2.74 -6.38 5.52
CA ALA A 46 -2.78 -7.81 5.22
C ALA A 46 -1.39 -8.45 5.20
N LEU A 47 -0.39 -7.76 4.63
CA LEU A 47 0.99 -8.26 4.60
C LEU A 47 1.64 -8.22 5.99
N GLN A 48 1.31 -7.25 6.84
CA GLN A 48 1.83 -7.18 8.20
C GLN A 48 1.32 -8.30 9.11
N GLU A 49 0.13 -8.85 8.85
CA GLU A 49 -0.41 -10.01 9.58
C GLU A 49 0.40 -11.29 9.32
N HIS A 50 1.12 -11.35 8.19
CA HIS A 50 1.85 -12.55 7.76
C HIS A 50 3.38 -12.37 7.69
N ALA A 51 3.89 -11.14 7.71
CA ALA A 51 5.31 -10.87 7.50
C ALA A 51 6.13 -10.88 8.81
N GLN A 52 7.06 -11.83 8.92
CA GLN A 52 8.08 -11.83 9.98
C GLN A 52 9.20 -10.80 9.73
N VAL A 53 9.42 -10.40 8.46
CA VAL A 53 10.44 -9.42 8.06
C VAL A 53 9.78 -8.24 7.35
N ARG A 54 9.84 -7.06 7.98
CA ARG A 54 9.11 -5.85 7.55
C ARG A 54 9.87 -4.99 6.53
N THR A 55 11.17 -5.25 6.34
CA THR A 55 12.07 -4.44 5.50
C THR A 55 11.63 -4.30 4.04
N PHE A 56 10.91 -5.29 3.51
CA PHE A 56 10.47 -5.31 2.12
C PHE A 56 8.99 -5.00 1.93
N LEU A 57 8.27 -4.64 3.00
CA LEU A 57 6.82 -4.43 2.92
C LEU A 57 6.44 -3.34 1.92
N SER A 58 7.19 -2.24 1.85
CA SER A 58 6.87 -1.17 0.90
C SER A 58 6.93 -1.65 -0.56
N VAL A 59 7.87 -2.52 -0.89
CA VAL A 59 8.04 -3.08 -2.24
C VAL A 59 6.93 -4.09 -2.55
N LEU A 60 6.63 -4.97 -1.60
CA LEU A 60 5.59 -6.00 -1.76
C LEU A 60 4.20 -5.37 -1.91
N VAL A 61 3.89 -4.36 -1.08
CA VAL A 61 2.63 -3.62 -1.17
C VAL A 61 2.53 -2.90 -2.50
N SER A 62 3.58 -2.18 -2.93
CA SER A 62 3.56 -1.47 -4.21
C SER A 62 3.28 -2.40 -5.39
N ARG A 63 3.88 -3.60 -5.39
CA ARG A 63 3.64 -4.60 -6.43
C ARG A 63 2.19 -5.11 -6.42
N SER A 64 1.67 -5.50 -5.25
CA SER A 64 0.27 -5.96 -5.11
C SER A 64 -0.73 -4.91 -5.58
N VAL A 65 -0.52 -3.64 -5.20
CA VAL A 65 -1.38 -2.51 -5.60
C VAL A 65 -1.34 -2.32 -7.12
N LYS A 66 -0.16 -2.35 -7.72
CA LYS A 66 0.01 -2.20 -9.18
C LYS A 66 -0.70 -3.32 -9.93
N ASP A 67 -0.52 -4.57 -9.52
CA ASP A 67 -1.14 -5.72 -10.17
C ASP A 67 -2.68 -5.62 -10.11
N LYS A 68 -3.25 -5.27 -8.96
CA LYS A 68 -4.71 -5.12 -8.78
C LYS A 68 -5.31 -3.97 -9.58
N ILE A 69 -4.59 -2.87 -9.74
CA ILE A 69 -5.05 -1.73 -10.55
C ILE A 69 -5.04 -2.14 -12.03
N LEU A 70 -3.96 -2.77 -12.50
CA LEU A 70 -3.86 -3.23 -13.88
C LEU A 70 -4.94 -4.27 -14.19
N GLU A 71 -5.16 -5.27 -13.33
CA GLU A 71 -6.24 -6.25 -13.50
C GLU A 71 -7.61 -5.60 -13.67
N ARG A 72 -7.92 -4.55 -12.89
CA ARG A 72 -9.19 -3.81 -13.01
C ARG A 72 -9.30 -3.03 -14.31
N VAL A 73 -8.21 -2.39 -14.75
CA VAL A 73 -8.19 -1.65 -16.02
C VAL A 73 -8.38 -2.61 -17.20
N PHE A 74 -7.64 -3.73 -17.22
CA PHE A 74 -7.74 -4.72 -18.29
C PHE A 74 -9.05 -5.54 -18.27
N SER A 75 -9.70 -5.70 -17.12
CA SER A 75 -11.02 -6.35 -17.03
C SER A 75 -12.19 -5.45 -17.44
N SER A 76 -11.93 -4.16 -17.69
CA SER A 76 -12.93 -3.15 -18.09
C SER A 76 -12.85 -2.74 -19.57
N MET A 77 -11.93 -3.34 -20.33
CA MET A 77 -11.82 -3.25 -21.80
C MET A 77 -12.42 -4.50 -22.45
#